data_AF-A0A9N9I1E0-F1
#
_entry.id   AF-A0A9N9I1E0-F1
#
_cell.length_a   1.000
_cell.length_b   1.000
_cell.length_c   1.000
_cell.angle_alpha   90.00
_cell.angle_beta   90.00
_cell.angle_gamma   90.00
#
_symmetry.space_group_name_H-M   'P 1'
#
loop_
_entity.id
_entity.type
_entity.pdbx_description
1 polymer ?
#
loop_
_entity_poly.entity_id
_entity_poly.type
_entity_poly.pdbx_seq_one_letter_code
_entity_poly.pdbx_strand_id
1 'polypeptide(L)'
;ISPPDAIDNSTTFNTPNYEPPPLLPYQLLWYLAEHHLSQAASLPNSSSLTDFPKLTPQHQKHVLAAIKCLDAVLTNNNNGNQFMPAVELKTRFRLSQILFWFTENIVEAEMHLQKAILIAQKMDNVNELKFQIYNLQSKIFTSTNNIKAAKNLLKKGTAEAMENNMPDWTYHYLIQRADLCQKDSDFNGCLSVLKQAESLADQRGDIEMKACLLITVAQYAFTSQNYTIAQHTLAELSTIYFPPPSSQPPQTYHIFPITNRHLHLHYSLLFIAYHMHTGNMKFALEKLSEVHQLLDERREEENLDELKGYITAEIYTLTFLISGICNRGDTANVRASIFLTEGLKIVE
;
A
#
# COMPACT_ATOMS: atom_id res chain seq x y z
N ILE A 1 -68.77 25.94 -34.85
CA ILE A 1 -68.48 27.23 -34.19
C ILE A 1 -69.11 27.09 -32.81
N SER A 2 -68.39 26.73 -31.74
CA SER A 2 -67.08 27.19 -31.27
C SER A 2 -66.26 26.04 -30.63
N PRO A 3 -64.93 26.17 -30.51
CA PRO A 3 -64.04 25.12 -30.00
C PRO A 3 -64.02 25.08 -28.46
N PRO A 4 -63.64 23.95 -27.85
CA PRO A 4 -63.51 23.81 -26.40
C PRO A 4 -62.23 24.46 -25.87
N ASP A 5 -62.35 24.96 -24.64
CA ASP A 5 -61.44 25.85 -23.94
C ASP A 5 -60.00 25.32 -23.78
N ALA A 6 -59.07 26.27 -23.88
CA ALA A 6 -57.66 26.10 -23.64
C ALA A 6 -57.41 25.67 -22.19
N ILE A 7 -56.67 24.58 -22.02
CA ILE A 7 -56.18 24.09 -20.74
C ILE A 7 -55.07 25.05 -20.28
N ASP A 8 -55.32 25.67 -19.13
CA ASP A 8 -54.44 26.60 -18.44
C ASP A 8 -53.18 25.85 -17.93
N ASN A 9 -52.05 26.09 -18.59
CA ASN A 9 -50.75 25.58 -18.17
C ASN A 9 -50.18 26.48 -17.06
N SER A 10 -50.61 26.26 -15.82
CA SER A 10 -49.95 26.85 -14.65
C SER A 10 -49.95 25.90 -13.44
N THR A 11 -49.40 24.70 -13.60
CA THR A 11 -48.88 23.92 -12.47
C THR A 11 -47.38 24.10 -12.41
N THR A 12 -46.96 25.17 -11.74
CA THR A 12 -45.60 25.28 -11.19
C THR A 12 -45.41 24.16 -10.18
N PHE A 13 -44.61 23.17 -10.54
CA PHE A 13 -44.09 22.19 -9.59
C PHE A 13 -43.24 22.95 -8.56
N ASN A 14 -43.81 23.22 -7.38
CA ASN A 14 -43.05 23.62 -6.21
C ASN A 14 -42.19 22.41 -5.78
N THR A 15 -40.99 22.31 -6.33
CA THR A 15 -39.93 21.50 -5.75
C THR A 15 -39.58 22.11 -4.40
N PRO A 16 -39.71 21.38 -3.26
CA PRO A 16 -39.23 21.89 -1.99
C PRO A 16 -37.73 22.19 -2.13
N ASN A 17 -37.34 23.44 -1.85
CA ASN A 17 -35.94 23.83 -1.71
C ASN A 17 -35.33 22.98 -0.59
N TYR A 18 -34.69 21.88 -0.95
CA TYR A 18 -33.85 21.10 -0.06
C TYR A 18 -32.55 21.89 0.13
N GLU A 19 -32.56 22.87 1.03
CA GLU A 19 -31.30 23.42 1.52
C GLU A 19 -30.56 22.31 2.27
N PRO A 20 -29.32 21.97 1.88
CA PRO A 20 -28.56 20.96 2.60
C PRO A 20 -28.37 21.42 4.05
N PRO A 21 -28.44 20.50 5.03
CA PRO A 21 -28.28 20.87 6.43
C PRO A 21 -26.94 21.57 6.65
N PRO A 22 -26.89 22.62 7.48
CA PRO A 22 -25.66 23.37 7.72
C PRO A 22 -24.60 22.45 8.34
N LEU A 23 -23.36 22.56 7.84
CA LEU A 23 -22.23 21.80 8.36
C LEU A 23 -22.00 22.12 9.84
N LEU A 24 -21.84 21.07 10.65
CA LEU A 24 -21.52 21.21 12.06
C LEU A 24 -20.10 21.79 12.21
N PRO A 25 -19.82 22.61 13.25
CA PRO A 25 -18.52 23.26 13.40
C PRO A 25 -17.31 22.33 13.34
N TYR A 26 -17.43 21.11 13.90
CA TYR A 26 -16.35 20.12 13.85
C TYR A 26 -16.11 19.58 12.43
N GLN A 27 -17.15 19.49 11.60
CA GLN A 27 -17.03 19.04 10.21
C GLN A 27 -16.28 20.07 9.37
N LEU A 28 -16.52 21.36 9.62
CA LEU A 28 -15.77 22.44 8.96
C LEU A 28 -14.29 22.40 9.34
N LEU A 29 -13.97 22.22 10.62
CA LEU A 29 -12.58 22.10 11.08
C LEU A 29 -11.89 20.86 10.48
N TRP A 30 -12.58 19.74 10.38
CA TRP A 30 -12.08 18.55 9.69
C TRP A 30 -11.81 18.81 8.20
N TYR A 31 -12.75 19.46 7.51
CA TYR A 31 -12.57 19.83 6.10
C TYR A 31 -11.35 20.74 5.90
N LEU A 32 -11.18 21.75 6.76
CA LEU A 32 -10.03 22.65 6.73
C LEU A 32 -8.71 21.91 7.00
N ALA A 33 -8.70 20.95 7.93
CA ALA A 33 -7.54 20.13 8.20
C ALA A 33 -7.11 19.33 6.96
N GLU A 34 -8.03 18.61 6.34
CA GLU A 34 -7.75 17.80 5.14
C GLU A 34 -7.38 18.67 3.92
N HIS A 35 -8.00 19.85 3.80
CA HIS A 35 -7.62 20.82 2.77
C HIS A 35 -6.17 21.25 2.92
N HIS A 36 -5.72 21.59 4.14
CA HIS A 36 -4.33 21.96 4.38
C HIS A 36 -3.36 20.81 4.11
N LEU A 37 -3.69 19.58 4.49
CA LEU A 37 -2.86 18.41 4.17
C LEU A 37 -2.77 18.16 2.66
N SER A 38 -3.87 18.35 1.92
CA SER A 38 -3.88 18.24 0.46
C SER A 38 -2.99 19.31 -0.19
N GLN A 39 -3.04 20.55 0.31
CA GLN A 39 -2.13 21.62 -0.14
C GLN A 39 -0.68 21.26 0.14
N ALA A 40 -0.37 20.72 1.33
CA ALA A 40 0.98 20.25 1.65
C ALA A 40 1.48 19.17 0.67
N ALA A 41 0.62 18.21 0.31
CA ALA A 41 0.99 17.13 -0.61
C ALA A 41 1.23 17.62 -2.05
N SER A 42 0.55 18.69 -2.48
CA SER A 42 0.67 19.26 -3.83
C SER A 42 1.92 20.11 -4.07
N LEU A 43 2.73 20.38 -3.05
CA LEU A 43 3.92 21.21 -3.19
C LEU A 43 5.07 20.45 -3.88
N PRO A 44 5.87 21.10 -4.76
CA PRO A 44 7.01 20.47 -5.42
C PRO A 44 8.02 19.94 -4.41
N ASN A 45 8.67 18.81 -4.73
CA ASN A 45 9.60 18.06 -3.86
C ASN A 45 8.94 17.33 -2.68
N SER A 46 7.63 17.03 -2.72
CA SER A 46 6.93 16.16 -1.78
C SER A 46 7.11 14.66 -2.10
N SER A 47 8.25 14.28 -2.67
CA SER A 47 8.54 12.90 -3.08
C SER A 47 8.60 11.99 -1.84
N SER A 48 7.45 11.35 -1.58
CA SER A 48 7.14 10.46 -0.46
C SER A 48 6.96 11.14 0.91
N LEU A 49 5.71 11.17 1.39
CA LEU A 49 5.29 11.63 2.72
C LEU A 49 5.92 10.83 3.89
N THR A 50 6.76 9.82 3.61
CA THR A 50 7.31 8.90 4.62
C THR A 50 8.80 9.10 4.93
N ASP A 51 9.56 9.85 4.12
CA ASP A 51 11.01 10.05 4.32
C ASP A 51 11.40 11.54 4.22
N PHE A 52 11.43 12.27 5.33
CA PHE A 52 11.93 13.66 5.33
C PHE A 52 12.68 14.05 6.59
N PRO A 53 13.94 14.52 6.48
CA PRO A 53 14.56 15.28 7.55
C PRO A 53 14.29 16.79 7.48
N LYS A 54 13.74 17.39 6.41
CA LYS A 54 13.47 18.84 6.35
C LYS A 54 12.28 19.21 5.47
N LEU A 55 11.07 19.12 6.01
CA LEU A 55 9.88 19.76 5.42
C LEU A 55 10.18 21.25 5.15
N THR A 56 9.84 21.74 3.95
CA THR A 56 9.96 23.18 3.68
C THR A 56 9.09 23.99 4.67
N PRO A 57 9.42 25.26 4.94
CA PRO A 57 8.61 26.10 5.84
C PRO A 57 7.12 26.18 5.42
N GLN A 58 6.84 26.13 4.11
CA GLN A 58 5.47 26.14 3.60
C GLN A 58 4.73 24.84 3.88
N HIS A 59 5.39 23.69 3.72
CA HIS A 59 4.82 22.39 4.11
C HIS A 59 4.52 22.37 5.62
N GLN A 60 5.47 22.80 6.45
CA GLN A 60 5.29 22.87 7.91
C GLN A 60 4.11 23.74 8.31
N LYS A 61 3.91 24.89 7.64
CA LYS A 61 2.76 25.77 7.87
C LYS A 61 1.42 25.06 7.63
N HIS A 62 1.31 24.31 6.54
CA HIS A 62 0.09 23.56 6.23
C HIS A 62 -0.16 22.42 7.22
N VAL A 63 0.87 21.64 7.56
CA VAL A 63 0.79 20.58 8.58
C VAL A 63 0.35 21.15 9.93
N LEU A 64 0.97 22.26 10.37
CA LEU A 64 0.61 22.91 11.64
C LEU A 64 -0.83 23.43 11.64
N ALA A 65 -1.30 23.98 10.52
CA ALA A 65 -2.69 24.44 10.40
C ALA A 65 -3.67 23.26 10.51
N ALA A 66 -3.36 22.11 9.91
CA ALA A 66 -4.17 20.91 10.03
C ALA A 66 -4.24 20.38 11.46
N ILE A 67 -3.09 20.31 12.16
CA ILE A 67 -3.01 19.93 13.58
C ILE A 67 -3.90 20.85 14.42
N LYS A 68 -3.76 22.17 14.27
CA LYS A 68 -4.57 23.15 15.02
C LYS A 68 -6.08 23.00 14.79
N CYS A 69 -6.50 22.69 13.57
CA CYS A 69 -7.91 22.45 13.26
C CYS A 69 -8.44 21.23 14.02
N LEU A 70 -7.70 20.12 14.02
CA LEU A 70 -8.11 18.88 14.70
C LEU A 70 -8.02 19.00 16.23
N ASP A 71 -7.02 19.71 16.76
CA ASP A 71 -6.93 20.01 18.19
C ASP A 71 -8.09 20.88 18.67
N ALA A 72 -8.56 21.82 17.84
CA ALA A 72 -9.75 22.62 18.14
C ALA A 72 -11.02 21.75 18.21
N VAL A 73 -11.14 20.70 17.37
CA VAL A 73 -12.23 19.71 17.49
C VAL A 73 -12.19 19.02 18.84
N LEU A 74 -11.02 18.58 19.31
CA LEU A 74 -10.89 17.91 20.61
C LEU A 74 -11.10 18.87 21.80
N THR A 75 -10.65 20.13 21.69
CA THR A 75 -10.77 21.12 22.76
C THR A 75 -12.23 21.52 22.98
N ASN A 76 -12.99 21.68 21.90
CA ASN A 76 -14.42 21.97 21.98
C ASN A 76 -15.21 20.83 22.64
N ASN A 77 -14.74 19.57 22.52
CA ASN A 77 -15.32 18.42 23.23
C ASN A 77 -15.23 18.58 24.75
N ASN A 78 -14.07 19.05 25.22
CA ASN A 78 -13.76 19.14 26.66
C ASN A 78 -14.49 20.28 27.36
N ASN A 79 -15.00 21.27 26.61
CA ASN A 79 -15.65 22.48 27.14
C ASN A 79 -17.18 22.32 27.32
N GLY A 80 -17.68 21.09 27.47
CA GLY A 80 -19.10 20.80 27.74
C GLY A 80 -19.95 20.46 26.50
N ASN A 81 -19.38 20.55 25.29
CA ASN A 81 -20.03 20.12 24.05
C ASN A 81 -19.56 18.71 23.69
N GLN A 82 -20.13 17.67 24.32
CA GLN A 82 -19.71 16.29 24.10
C GLN A 82 -20.00 15.83 22.66
N PHE A 83 -18.97 15.63 21.85
CA PHE A 83 -19.09 15.02 20.53
C PHE A 83 -19.33 13.51 20.64
N MET A 84 -19.93 12.94 19.59
CA MET A 84 -20.07 11.49 19.49
C MET A 84 -18.69 10.82 19.62
N PRO A 85 -18.54 9.72 20.40
CA PRO A 85 -17.27 9.02 20.59
C PRO A 85 -16.54 8.68 19.27
N ALA A 86 -17.29 8.43 18.20
CA ALA A 86 -16.77 8.23 16.85
C ALA A 86 -15.97 9.43 16.30
N VAL A 87 -16.40 10.66 16.58
CA VAL A 87 -15.71 11.88 16.15
C VAL A 87 -14.39 12.02 16.91
N GLU A 88 -14.40 11.83 18.22
CA GLU A 88 -13.17 11.86 19.03
C GLU A 88 -12.18 10.79 18.60
N LEU A 89 -12.65 9.55 18.41
CA LEU A 89 -11.84 8.42 17.94
C LEU A 89 -11.13 8.76 16.62
N LYS A 90 -11.89 9.18 15.61
CA LYS A 90 -11.33 9.56 14.30
C LYS A 90 -10.35 10.72 14.40
N THR A 91 -10.66 11.72 15.22
CA THR A 91 -9.85 12.94 15.35
C THR A 91 -8.52 12.63 16.02
N ARG A 92 -8.54 11.83 17.09
CA ARG A 92 -7.33 11.37 17.76
C ARG A 92 -6.47 10.48 16.86
N PHE A 93 -7.09 9.56 16.12
CA PHE A 93 -6.35 8.73 15.18
C PHE A 93 -5.68 9.57 14.08
N ARG A 94 -6.41 10.54 13.50
CA ARG A 94 -5.85 11.42 12.47
C ARG A 94 -4.73 12.32 12.99
N LEU A 95 -4.86 12.88 14.18
CA LEU A 95 -3.78 13.62 14.83
C LEU A 95 -2.54 12.75 15.04
N SER A 96 -2.71 11.52 15.53
CA SER A 96 -1.60 10.57 15.67
C SER A 96 -0.89 10.30 14.35
N GLN A 97 -1.64 10.09 13.26
CA GLN A 97 -1.06 9.93 11.92
C GLN A 97 -0.25 11.16 11.51
N ILE A 98 -0.81 12.36 11.66
CA ILE A 98 -0.15 13.59 11.22
C ILE A 98 1.13 13.83 12.02
N LEU A 99 1.06 13.67 13.34
CA LEU A 99 2.21 13.85 14.24
C LEU A 99 3.30 12.81 13.93
N PHE A 100 2.94 11.56 13.69
CA PHE A 100 3.90 10.50 13.39
C PHE A 100 4.60 10.68 12.03
N TRP A 101 3.86 11.05 10.98
CA TRP A 101 4.41 11.12 9.62
C TRP A 101 5.04 12.48 9.29
N PHE A 102 4.58 13.57 9.89
CA PHE A 102 4.97 14.94 9.49
C PHE A 102 5.71 15.73 10.57
N THR A 103 5.98 15.13 11.72
CA THR A 103 6.63 15.83 12.83
C THR A 103 7.58 14.92 13.58
N GLU A 104 8.43 15.51 14.43
CA GLU A 104 9.31 14.76 15.35
C GLU A 104 8.59 14.39 16.67
N ASN A 105 7.30 14.74 16.82
CA ASN A 105 6.55 14.60 18.07
C ASN A 105 5.96 13.19 18.25
N ILE A 106 6.81 12.16 18.21
CA ILE A 106 6.38 10.75 18.33
C ILE A 106 5.65 10.48 19.65
N VAL A 107 6.08 11.12 20.75
CA VAL A 107 5.44 10.97 22.07
C VAL A 107 3.99 11.46 22.05
N GLU A 108 3.73 12.62 21.47
CA GLU A 108 2.37 13.16 21.36
C GLU A 108 1.53 12.31 20.39
N ALA A 109 2.13 11.84 19.28
CA ALA A 109 1.49 10.91 18.37
C ALA A 109 1.01 9.64 19.09
N GLU A 110 1.85 9.05 19.94
CA GLU A 110 1.49 7.89 20.75
C GLU A 110 0.41 8.23 21.78
N MET A 111 0.49 9.38 22.46
CA MET A 111 -0.54 9.80 23.42
C MET A 111 -1.94 9.92 22.80
N HIS A 112 -2.06 10.51 21.61
CA HIS A 112 -3.33 10.53 20.88
C HIS A 112 -3.78 9.12 20.48
N LEU A 113 -2.86 8.27 20.05
CA LEU A 113 -3.18 6.90 19.63
C LEU A 113 -3.67 6.04 20.78
N GLN A 114 -3.03 6.12 21.96
CA GLN A 114 -3.45 5.36 23.15
C GLN A 114 -4.88 5.74 23.57
N LYS A 115 -5.23 7.03 23.52
CA LYS A 115 -6.61 7.48 23.76
C LYS A 115 -7.57 6.96 22.70
N ALA A 116 -7.19 6.95 21.42
CA ALA A 116 -7.99 6.35 20.35
C ALA A 116 -8.22 4.85 20.58
N ILE A 117 -7.21 4.09 21.00
CA ILE A 117 -7.32 2.66 21.33
C ILE A 117 -8.36 2.44 22.44
N LEU A 118 -8.30 3.23 23.52
CA LEU A 118 -9.25 3.10 24.64
C LEU A 118 -10.70 3.38 24.23
N ILE A 119 -10.92 4.31 23.30
CA ILE A 119 -12.26 4.60 22.77
C ILE A 119 -12.71 3.46 21.86
N ALA A 120 -11.85 3.00 20.93
CA ALA A 120 -12.16 1.91 20.01
C ALA A 120 -12.52 0.60 20.72
N GLN A 121 -11.90 0.31 21.88
CA GLN A 121 -12.21 -0.87 22.70
C GLN A 121 -13.64 -0.89 23.26
N LYS A 122 -14.29 0.28 23.37
CA LYS A 122 -15.64 0.43 23.93
C LYS A 122 -16.71 0.56 22.86
N MET A 123 -16.32 0.56 21.58
CA MET A 123 -17.22 0.76 20.45
C MET A 123 -17.37 -0.53 19.67
N ASP A 124 -18.60 -0.85 19.30
CA ASP A 124 -18.89 -1.93 18.37
C ASP A 124 -18.72 -1.46 16.92
N ASN A 125 -18.51 -2.41 15.99
CA ASN A 125 -18.45 -2.16 14.54
C ASN A 125 -17.38 -1.14 14.08
N VAL A 126 -16.26 -1.03 14.81
CA VAL A 126 -15.12 -0.18 14.45
C VAL A 126 -13.86 -0.99 14.09
N ASN A 127 -14.02 -2.26 13.72
CA ASN A 127 -12.91 -3.19 13.45
C ASN A 127 -11.91 -2.64 12.41
N GLU A 128 -12.42 -2.07 11.31
CA GLU A 128 -11.59 -1.46 10.27
C GLU A 128 -10.66 -0.38 10.85
N LEU A 129 -11.24 0.57 11.59
CA LEU A 129 -10.49 1.65 12.21
C LEU A 129 -9.55 1.15 13.32
N LYS A 130 -9.98 0.14 14.09
CA LYS A 130 -9.16 -0.51 15.12
C LYS A 130 -7.92 -1.17 14.51
N PHE A 131 -8.06 -1.82 13.35
CA PHE A 131 -6.94 -2.44 12.67
C PHE A 131 -5.99 -1.40 12.05
N GLN A 132 -6.51 -0.29 11.53
CA GLN A 132 -5.68 0.84 11.12
C GLN A 132 -4.89 1.45 12.31
N ILE A 133 -5.50 1.51 13.49
CA ILE A 133 -4.85 1.96 14.73
C ILE A 133 -3.71 1.01 15.14
N TYR A 134 -3.94 -0.31 15.14
CA TYR A 134 -2.90 -1.30 15.43
C TYR A 134 -1.73 -1.22 14.44
N ASN A 135 -2.03 -0.99 13.16
CA ASN A 135 -1.03 -0.78 12.12
C ASN A 135 -0.18 0.48 12.36
N LEU A 136 -0.78 1.60 12.80
CA LEU A 136 -0.01 2.79 13.13
C LEU A 136 0.84 2.56 14.40
N GLN A 137 0.27 1.89 15.40
CA GLN A 137 0.97 1.60 16.65
C GLN A 137 2.18 0.68 16.45
N SER A 138 2.08 -0.33 15.56
CA SER A 138 3.24 -1.17 15.21
C SER A 138 4.35 -0.35 14.55
N LYS A 139 4.01 0.64 13.72
CA LYS A 139 4.98 1.56 13.11
C LYS A 139 5.65 2.47 14.14
N ILE A 140 4.91 3.02 15.10
CA ILE A 140 5.47 3.79 16.22
C ILE A 140 6.40 2.92 17.08
N PHE A 141 6.01 1.69 17.41
CA PHE A 141 6.88 0.76 18.12
C PHE A 141 8.14 0.44 17.32
N THR A 142 8.03 0.30 15.99
CA THR A 142 9.19 0.05 15.13
C THR A 142 10.13 1.25 15.08
N SER A 143 9.61 2.47 14.93
CA SER A 143 10.43 3.70 14.88
C SER A 143 11.12 4.01 16.21
N THR A 144 10.55 3.57 17.33
CA THR A 144 11.13 3.67 18.68
C THR A 144 11.98 2.44 19.06
N ASN A 145 12.31 1.59 18.09
CA ASN A 145 13.13 0.38 18.24
C ASN A 145 12.55 -0.68 19.22
N ASN A 146 11.24 -0.65 19.45
CA ASN A 146 10.51 -1.64 20.24
C ASN A 146 9.90 -2.74 19.34
N ILE A 147 10.76 -3.44 18.60
CA ILE A 147 10.36 -4.46 17.60
C ILE A 147 9.55 -5.60 18.24
N LYS A 148 9.88 -6.00 19.46
CA LYS A 148 9.15 -7.05 20.18
C LYS A 148 7.70 -6.66 20.46
N ALA A 149 7.45 -5.42 20.88
CA ALA A 149 6.08 -4.93 21.08
C ALA A 149 5.31 -4.87 19.77
N ALA A 150 5.94 -4.41 18.69
CA ALA A 150 5.35 -4.41 17.35
C ALA A 150 4.93 -5.82 16.90
N LYS A 151 5.83 -6.82 17.02
CA LYS A 151 5.53 -8.22 16.68
C LYS A 151 4.37 -8.80 17.50
N ASN A 152 4.35 -8.54 18.80
CA ASN A 152 3.28 -9.01 19.69
C ASN A 152 1.92 -8.37 19.35
N LEU A 153 1.92 -7.06 19.10
CA LEU A 153 0.73 -6.34 18.70
C LEU A 153 0.16 -6.87 17.38
N LEU A 154 1.01 -7.02 16.37
CA LEU A 154 0.58 -7.54 15.07
C LEU A 154 0.11 -9.00 15.18
N LYS A 155 0.75 -9.84 16.00
CA LYS A 155 0.27 -11.22 16.24
C LYS A 155 -1.13 -11.22 16.84
N LYS A 156 -1.41 -10.34 17.81
CA LYS A 156 -2.75 -10.15 18.37
C LYS A 156 -3.73 -9.66 17.30
N GLY A 157 -3.34 -8.66 16.51
CA GLY A 157 -4.14 -8.12 15.41
C GLY A 157 -4.48 -9.18 14.36
N THR A 158 -3.54 -10.07 14.01
CA THR A 158 -3.78 -11.20 13.11
C THR A 158 -4.88 -12.12 13.63
N ALA A 159 -4.79 -12.54 14.91
CA ALA A 159 -5.79 -13.43 15.50
C ALA A 159 -7.18 -12.77 15.51
N GLU A 160 -7.24 -11.50 15.89
CA GLU A 160 -8.50 -10.76 15.94
C GLU A 160 -9.09 -10.53 14.53
N ALA A 161 -8.26 -10.25 13.52
CA ALA A 161 -8.71 -10.11 12.13
C ALA A 161 -9.25 -11.42 11.57
N MET A 162 -8.63 -12.56 11.90
CA MET A 162 -9.14 -13.89 11.55
C MET A 162 -10.49 -14.16 12.21
N GLU A 163 -10.64 -13.88 13.52
CA GLU A 163 -11.90 -14.05 14.25
C GLU A 163 -13.04 -13.22 13.67
N ASN A 164 -12.74 -12.04 13.14
CA ASN A 164 -13.71 -11.15 12.51
C ASN A 164 -13.90 -11.40 11.00
N ASN A 165 -13.30 -12.45 10.44
CA ASN A 165 -13.34 -12.77 9.00
C ASN A 165 -12.88 -11.61 8.10
N MET A 166 -11.80 -10.92 8.49
CA MET A 166 -11.20 -9.80 7.76
C MET A 166 -9.87 -10.26 7.13
N PRO A 167 -9.90 -10.94 5.96
CA PRO A 167 -8.72 -11.55 5.34
C PRO A 167 -7.67 -10.52 4.92
N ASP A 168 -8.08 -9.37 4.38
CA ASP A 168 -7.15 -8.31 3.95
C ASP A 168 -6.25 -7.84 5.09
N TRP A 169 -6.83 -7.61 6.27
CA TRP A 169 -6.08 -7.26 7.48
C TRP A 169 -5.22 -8.41 8.00
N THR A 170 -5.68 -9.64 7.84
CA THR A 170 -4.93 -10.83 8.22
C THR A 170 -3.65 -10.95 7.37
N TYR A 171 -3.76 -10.84 6.05
CA TYR A 171 -2.61 -10.82 5.14
C TYR A 171 -1.69 -9.64 5.43
N HIS A 172 -2.25 -8.43 5.57
CA HIS A 172 -1.49 -7.21 5.86
C HIS A 172 -0.64 -7.34 7.13
N TYR A 173 -1.18 -7.93 8.19
CA TYR A 173 -0.42 -8.15 9.43
C TYR A 173 0.58 -9.29 9.34
N LEU A 174 0.30 -10.35 8.59
CA LEU A 174 1.26 -11.44 8.38
C LEU A 174 2.48 -10.95 7.59
N ILE A 175 2.26 -10.19 6.51
CA ILE A 175 3.34 -9.58 5.73
C ILE A 175 4.18 -8.66 6.62
N GLN A 176 3.57 -7.72 7.34
CA GLN A 176 4.33 -6.85 8.25
C GLN A 176 5.09 -7.61 9.35
N ARG A 177 4.54 -8.70 9.87
CA ARG A 177 5.27 -9.54 10.83
C ARG A 177 6.50 -10.19 10.18
N ALA A 178 6.39 -10.63 8.93
CA ALA A 178 7.50 -11.13 8.15
C ALA A 178 8.58 -10.03 7.96
N ASP A 179 8.18 -8.81 7.60
CA ASP A 179 9.10 -7.65 7.50
C ASP A 179 9.87 -7.41 8.81
N LEU A 180 9.18 -7.49 9.96
CA LEU A 180 9.81 -7.33 11.28
C LEU A 180 10.74 -8.50 11.62
N CYS A 181 10.42 -9.72 11.19
CA CYS A 181 11.34 -10.86 11.29
C CYS A 181 12.60 -10.63 10.44
N GLN A 182 12.43 -10.12 9.22
CA GLN A 182 13.56 -9.80 8.34
C GLN A 182 14.46 -8.71 8.94
N LYS A 183 13.89 -7.65 9.52
CA LYS A 183 14.65 -6.59 10.21
C LYS A 183 15.48 -7.12 11.40
N ASP A 184 14.96 -8.12 12.11
CA ASP A 184 15.68 -8.81 13.19
C ASP A 184 16.64 -9.91 12.68
N SER A 185 16.84 -10.02 11.36
CA SER A 185 17.63 -11.09 10.73
C SER A 185 17.14 -12.52 11.06
N ASP A 186 15.86 -12.65 11.44
CA ASP A 186 15.20 -13.92 11.74
C ASP A 186 14.49 -14.46 10.49
N PHE A 187 15.29 -15.00 9.57
CA PHE A 187 14.78 -15.54 8.31
C PHE A 187 13.85 -16.74 8.52
N ASN A 188 14.10 -17.58 9.53
CA ASN A 188 13.24 -18.73 9.82
C ASN A 188 11.86 -18.30 10.34
N GLY A 189 11.82 -17.30 11.24
CA GLY A 189 10.56 -16.69 11.69
C GLY A 189 9.80 -16.05 10.54
N CYS A 190 10.52 -15.35 9.65
CA CYS A 190 9.95 -14.77 8.43
C CYS A 190 9.27 -15.83 7.55
N LEU A 191 9.99 -16.90 7.21
CA LEU A 191 9.48 -18.00 6.40
C LEU A 191 8.29 -18.70 7.05
N SER A 192 8.32 -18.90 8.37
CA SER A 192 7.20 -19.50 9.13
C SER A 192 5.92 -18.66 9.01
N VAL A 193 6.04 -17.34 9.16
CA VAL A 193 4.91 -16.41 9.04
C VAL A 193 4.38 -16.35 7.61
N LEU A 194 5.25 -16.31 6.60
CA LEU A 194 4.82 -16.28 5.20
C LEU A 194 4.15 -17.59 4.76
N LYS A 195 4.64 -18.75 5.21
CA LYS A 195 3.97 -20.05 4.97
C LYS A 195 2.60 -20.12 5.62
N GLN A 196 2.42 -19.52 6.79
CA GLN A 196 1.10 -19.39 7.42
C GLN A 196 0.14 -18.59 6.52
N ALA A 197 0.61 -17.47 5.98
CA ALA A 197 -0.18 -16.63 5.07
C ALA A 197 -0.49 -17.35 3.75
N GLU A 198 0.47 -18.09 3.20
CA GLU A 198 0.33 -18.87 1.97
C GLU A 198 -0.74 -19.96 2.14
N SER A 199 -0.68 -20.72 3.24
CA SER A 199 -1.70 -21.73 3.56
C SER A 199 -3.10 -21.13 3.67
N LEU A 200 -3.22 -19.92 4.24
CA LEU A 200 -4.49 -19.19 4.29
C LEU A 200 -4.98 -18.79 2.89
N ALA A 201 -4.09 -18.27 2.03
CA ALA A 201 -4.41 -17.93 0.65
C ALA A 201 -4.87 -19.16 -0.15
N ASP A 202 -4.20 -20.30 0.01
CA ASP A 202 -4.60 -21.55 -0.64
C ASP A 202 -5.99 -22.03 -0.21
N GLN A 203 -6.25 -22.03 1.10
CA GLN A 203 -7.55 -22.44 1.65
C GLN A 203 -8.70 -21.57 1.15
N ARG A 204 -8.44 -20.28 0.95
CA ARG A 204 -9.42 -19.30 0.50
C ARG A 204 -9.54 -19.20 -1.01
N GLY A 205 -8.55 -19.69 -1.74
CA GLY A 205 -8.48 -19.54 -3.19
C GLY A 205 -7.94 -18.20 -3.67
N ASP A 206 -7.30 -17.43 -2.78
CA ASP A 206 -6.77 -16.09 -3.02
C ASP A 206 -5.43 -16.19 -3.77
N ILE A 207 -5.47 -16.65 -5.02
CA ILE A 207 -4.26 -17.04 -5.78
C ILE A 207 -3.30 -15.87 -6.05
N GLU A 208 -3.80 -14.66 -6.29
CA GLU A 208 -2.97 -13.48 -6.49
C GLU A 208 -2.23 -13.12 -5.20
N MET A 209 -2.90 -13.28 -4.05
CA MET A 209 -2.27 -13.11 -2.75
C MET A 209 -1.21 -14.19 -2.51
N LYS A 210 -1.47 -15.44 -2.89
CA LYS A 210 -0.45 -16.50 -2.85
C LYS A 210 0.78 -16.12 -3.68
N ALA A 211 0.60 -15.64 -4.91
CA ALA A 211 1.72 -15.20 -5.74
C ALA A 211 2.46 -14.02 -5.11
N CYS A 212 1.76 -13.04 -4.54
CA CYS A 212 2.37 -11.94 -3.79
C CYS A 212 3.24 -12.45 -2.63
N LEU A 213 2.72 -13.38 -1.82
CA LEU A 213 3.44 -13.98 -0.69
C LEU A 213 4.67 -14.77 -1.12
N LEU A 214 4.56 -15.56 -2.19
CA LEU A 214 5.70 -16.29 -2.77
C LEU A 214 6.76 -15.32 -3.32
N ILE A 215 6.36 -14.22 -3.97
CA ILE A 215 7.29 -13.16 -4.38
C ILE A 215 8.03 -12.61 -3.17
N THR A 216 7.33 -12.32 -2.06
CA THR A 216 7.96 -11.88 -0.80
C THR A 216 8.93 -12.92 -0.23
N VAL A 217 8.55 -14.21 -0.23
CA VAL A 217 9.46 -15.30 0.21
C VAL A 217 10.72 -15.33 -0.63
N ALA A 218 10.59 -15.27 -1.96
CA ALA A 218 11.74 -15.31 -2.87
C ALA A 218 12.64 -14.07 -2.70
N GLN A 219 12.07 -12.88 -2.50
CA GLN A 219 12.81 -11.65 -2.22
C GLN A 219 13.64 -11.80 -0.93
N TYR A 220 13.02 -12.24 0.17
CA TYR A 220 13.73 -12.40 1.43
C TYR A 220 14.75 -13.54 1.41
N ALA A 221 14.43 -14.66 0.75
CA ALA A 221 15.38 -15.74 0.55
C ALA A 221 16.62 -15.23 -0.22
N PHE A 222 16.41 -14.39 -1.22
CA PHE A 222 17.50 -13.77 -1.97
C PHE A 222 18.34 -12.81 -1.10
N THR A 223 17.70 -11.90 -0.35
CA THR A 223 18.39 -10.98 0.58
C THR A 223 19.18 -11.73 1.65
N SER A 224 18.65 -12.84 2.15
CA SER A 224 19.30 -13.70 3.14
C SER A 224 20.26 -14.73 2.54
N GLN A 225 20.58 -14.63 1.23
CA GLN A 225 21.49 -15.52 0.49
C GLN A 225 21.10 -17.01 0.52
N ASN A 226 19.82 -17.30 0.72
CA ASN A 226 19.26 -18.64 0.76
C ASN A 226 18.74 -19.05 -0.62
N TYR A 227 19.67 -19.26 -1.56
CA TYR A 227 19.36 -19.46 -2.98
C TYR A 227 18.54 -20.72 -3.28
N THR A 228 18.60 -21.74 -2.40
CA THR A 228 17.81 -22.97 -2.56
C THR A 228 16.33 -22.70 -2.37
N ILE A 229 15.96 -21.91 -1.35
CA ILE A 229 14.59 -21.49 -1.11
C ILE A 229 14.13 -20.53 -2.20
N ALA A 230 14.98 -19.58 -2.61
CA ALA A 230 14.66 -18.68 -3.72
C ALA A 230 14.34 -19.47 -5.00
N GLN A 231 15.16 -20.47 -5.35
CA GLN A 231 14.95 -21.33 -6.51
C GLN A 231 13.63 -22.10 -6.44
N HIS A 232 13.36 -22.76 -5.31
CA HIS A 232 12.12 -23.51 -5.13
C HIS A 232 10.90 -22.60 -5.27
N THR A 233 10.95 -21.43 -4.65
CA THR A 233 9.85 -20.46 -4.65
C THR A 233 9.61 -19.88 -6.05
N LEU A 234 10.68 -19.59 -6.81
CA LEU A 234 10.57 -19.14 -8.21
C LEU A 234 10.00 -20.24 -9.12
N ALA A 235 10.37 -21.50 -8.89
CA ALA A 235 9.81 -22.62 -9.62
C ALA A 235 8.31 -22.78 -9.33
N GLU A 236 7.91 -22.65 -8.06
CA GLU A 236 6.49 -22.66 -7.67
C GLU A 236 5.71 -21.52 -8.35
N LEU A 237 6.21 -20.28 -8.29
CA LEU A 237 5.63 -19.14 -8.99
C LEU A 237 5.48 -19.39 -10.49
N SER A 238 6.47 -20.02 -11.13
CA SER A 238 6.39 -20.38 -12.54
C SER A 238 5.19 -21.29 -12.84
N THR A 239 4.84 -22.21 -11.94
CA THR A 239 3.67 -23.09 -12.15
C THR A 239 2.34 -22.36 -12.02
N ILE A 240 2.30 -21.25 -11.28
CA ILE A 240 1.12 -20.43 -11.08
C ILE A 240 0.86 -19.53 -12.30
N TYR A 241 1.91 -18.93 -12.86
CA TYR A 241 1.80 -18.10 -14.07
C TYR A 241 1.71 -18.92 -15.36
N PHE A 242 2.44 -20.02 -15.44
CA PHE A 242 2.57 -20.84 -16.64
C PHE A 242 2.22 -22.30 -16.32
N PRO A 243 0.94 -22.59 -16.02
CA PRO A 243 0.53 -23.94 -15.70
C PRO A 243 0.70 -24.87 -16.92
N PRO A 244 1.14 -26.12 -16.69
CA PRO A 244 1.15 -27.13 -17.75
C PRO A 244 -0.24 -27.28 -18.40
N PRO A 245 -0.32 -27.59 -19.71
CA PRO A 245 -1.61 -27.73 -20.42
C PRO A 245 -2.55 -28.78 -19.82
N SER A 246 -2.00 -29.76 -19.09
CA SER A 246 -2.73 -30.84 -18.43
C SER A 246 -3.18 -30.50 -17.01
N SER A 247 -2.80 -29.34 -16.47
CA SER A 247 -3.10 -28.96 -15.09
C SER A 247 -4.52 -28.44 -14.98
N GLN A 248 -5.34 -29.10 -14.16
CA GLN A 248 -6.60 -28.51 -13.72
C GLN A 248 -6.31 -27.48 -12.62
N PRO A 249 -6.94 -26.29 -12.65
CA PRO A 249 -6.84 -25.36 -11.53
C PRO A 249 -7.33 -26.05 -10.25
N PRO A 250 -6.67 -25.81 -9.09
CA PRO A 250 -7.24 -26.16 -7.80
C PRO A 250 -8.69 -25.68 -7.68
N GLN A 251 -9.56 -26.51 -7.09
CA GLN A 251 -10.99 -26.21 -7.00
C GLN A 251 -11.31 -24.90 -6.26
N THR A 252 -10.40 -24.43 -5.42
CA THR A 252 -10.52 -23.17 -4.69
C THR A 252 -10.21 -21.95 -5.55
N TYR A 253 -9.50 -22.10 -6.68
CA TYR A 253 -9.04 -20.96 -7.47
C TYR A 253 -10.12 -20.49 -8.44
N HIS A 254 -10.59 -19.27 -8.23
CA HIS A 254 -11.61 -18.64 -9.07
C HIS A 254 -11.04 -18.00 -10.35
N ILE A 255 -9.74 -17.65 -10.34
CA ILE A 255 -9.02 -17.02 -11.46
C ILE A 255 -7.74 -17.82 -11.68
N PHE A 256 -7.56 -18.45 -12.84
CA PHE A 256 -6.33 -19.20 -13.17
C PHE A 256 -6.15 -19.32 -14.69
N PRO A 257 -4.97 -19.02 -15.25
CA PRO A 257 -3.77 -18.48 -14.58
C PRO A 257 -3.94 -17.03 -14.10
N ILE A 258 -2.98 -16.54 -13.30
CA ILE A 258 -2.96 -15.14 -12.85
C ILE A 258 -2.77 -14.21 -14.06
N THR A 259 -3.61 -13.18 -14.17
CA THR A 259 -3.50 -12.14 -15.20
C THR A 259 -2.94 -10.82 -14.67
N ASN A 260 -2.69 -10.71 -13.36
CA ASN A 260 -2.13 -9.51 -12.74
C ASN A 260 -0.72 -9.21 -13.24
N ARG A 261 -0.64 -8.22 -14.11
CA ARG A 261 0.58 -7.83 -14.79
C ARG A 261 1.65 -7.24 -13.86
N HIS A 262 1.26 -6.53 -12.80
CA HIS A 262 2.23 -5.98 -11.84
C HIS A 262 2.93 -7.09 -11.05
N LEU A 263 2.19 -8.10 -10.62
CA LEU A 263 2.78 -9.27 -9.96
C LEU A 263 3.65 -10.07 -10.94
N HIS A 264 3.23 -10.18 -12.21
CA HIS A 264 4.04 -10.83 -13.24
C HIS A 264 5.38 -10.10 -13.44
N LEU A 265 5.38 -8.76 -13.52
CA LEU A 265 6.60 -7.97 -13.63
C LEU A 265 7.53 -8.15 -12.43
N HIS A 266 6.99 -8.17 -11.20
CA HIS A 266 7.78 -8.41 -10.00
C HIS A 266 8.44 -9.80 -9.99
N TYR A 267 7.67 -10.83 -10.34
CA TYR A 267 8.21 -12.18 -10.52
C TYR A 267 9.34 -12.20 -11.56
N SER A 268 9.11 -11.61 -12.73
CA SER A 268 10.08 -11.62 -13.82
C SER A 268 11.38 -10.89 -13.45
N LEU A 269 11.28 -9.73 -12.77
CA LEU A 269 12.46 -9.01 -12.28
C LEU A 269 13.24 -9.82 -11.25
N LEU A 270 12.55 -10.47 -10.32
CA LEU A 270 13.18 -11.31 -9.30
C LEU A 270 13.83 -12.56 -9.90
N PHE A 271 13.19 -13.17 -10.90
CA PHE A 271 13.73 -14.29 -11.67
C PHE A 271 15.03 -13.89 -12.38
N ILE A 272 15.04 -12.74 -13.05
CA ILE A 272 16.23 -12.20 -13.71
C ILE A 272 17.33 -11.96 -12.68
N ALA A 273 17.04 -11.27 -11.58
CA ALA A 273 18.01 -10.98 -10.51
C ALA A 273 18.63 -12.26 -9.93
N TYR A 274 17.81 -13.28 -9.66
CA TYR A 274 18.29 -14.59 -9.21
C TYR A 274 19.24 -15.23 -10.22
N HIS A 275 18.83 -15.36 -11.48
CA HIS A 275 19.64 -16.03 -12.50
C HIS A 275 20.94 -15.28 -12.84
N MET A 276 20.92 -13.94 -12.79
CA MET A 276 22.15 -13.14 -12.89
C MET A 276 23.12 -13.47 -11.75
N HIS A 277 22.62 -13.51 -10.52
CA HIS A 277 23.44 -13.78 -9.35
C HIS A 277 23.99 -15.21 -9.31
N THR A 278 23.25 -16.20 -9.82
CA THR A 278 23.72 -17.60 -9.91
C THR A 278 24.56 -17.88 -11.15
N GLY A 279 24.87 -16.86 -11.98
CA GLY A 279 25.69 -17.02 -13.20
C GLY A 279 24.96 -17.61 -14.41
N ASN A 280 23.64 -17.78 -14.34
CA ASN A 280 22.81 -18.38 -15.38
C ASN A 280 22.26 -17.31 -16.36
N MET A 281 23.17 -16.58 -17.01
CA MET A 281 22.83 -15.40 -17.84
C MET A 281 21.86 -15.68 -18.99
N LYS A 282 21.83 -16.91 -19.52
CA LYS A 282 20.92 -17.29 -20.60
C LYS A 282 19.45 -17.11 -20.20
N PHE A 283 19.04 -17.67 -19.05
CA PHE A 283 17.67 -17.57 -18.57
C PHE A 283 17.28 -16.14 -18.18
N ALA A 284 18.25 -15.37 -17.65
CA ALA A 284 18.06 -13.96 -17.35
C ALA A 284 17.76 -13.15 -18.62
N LEU A 285 18.50 -13.38 -19.72
CA LEU A 285 18.30 -12.69 -21.00
C LEU A 285 16.98 -13.09 -21.68
N GLU A 286 16.61 -14.37 -21.64
CA GLU A 286 15.33 -14.86 -22.17
C GLU A 286 14.15 -14.18 -21.46
N LYS A 287 14.16 -14.17 -20.11
CA LYS A 287 13.11 -13.52 -19.33
C LYS A 287 13.10 -12.00 -19.50
N LEU A 288 14.26 -11.37 -19.69
CA LEU A 288 14.36 -9.94 -19.94
C LEU A 288 13.67 -9.53 -21.26
N SER A 289 13.80 -10.34 -22.31
CA SER A 289 13.10 -10.10 -23.57
C SER A 289 11.58 -10.11 -23.41
N GLU A 290 11.06 -11.02 -22.58
CA GLU A 290 9.64 -11.09 -22.24
C GLU A 290 9.17 -9.86 -21.46
N VAL A 291 9.97 -9.38 -20.50
CA VAL A 291 9.66 -8.14 -19.76
C VAL A 291 9.59 -6.94 -20.70
N HIS A 292 10.52 -6.79 -21.65
CA HIS A 292 10.46 -5.71 -22.64
C HIS A 292 9.21 -5.79 -23.49
N GLN A 293 8.85 -6.98 -24.00
CA GLN A 293 7.61 -7.15 -24.76
C GLN A 293 6.38 -6.75 -23.94
N LEU A 294 6.30 -7.23 -22.68
CA LEU A 294 5.21 -6.84 -21.78
C LEU A 294 5.16 -5.32 -21.70
N LEU A 295 6.26 -4.65 -21.32
CA LEU A 295 6.32 -3.20 -21.17
C LEU A 295 6.00 -2.42 -22.46
N ASP A 296 6.34 -2.93 -23.64
CA ASP A 296 6.05 -2.28 -24.92
C ASP A 296 4.56 -2.33 -25.27
N GLU A 297 3.86 -3.44 -25.00
CA GLU A 297 2.40 -3.58 -25.17
C GLU A 297 1.61 -2.51 -24.38
N ARG A 298 2.20 -1.94 -23.31
CA ARG A 298 1.58 -0.85 -22.52
C ARG A 298 1.59 0.51 -23.21
N ARG A 299 2.64 0.80 -24.01
CA ARG A 299 2.79 2.12 -24.63
C ARG A 299 1.68 2.41 -25.65
N GLU A 300 1.03 1.37 -26.16
CA GLU A 300 -0.05 1.48 -27.13
C GLU A 300 -1.44 1.66 -26.49
N GLU A 301 -1.62 1.26 -25.22
CA GLU A 301 -2.94 1.31 -24.53
C GLU A 301 -3.19 2.58 -23.71
N GLU A 302 -2.16 3.31 -23.27
CA GLU A 302 -2.31 4.49 -22.39
C GLU A 302 -2.08 5.82 -23.13
N ASN A 303 -3.16 6.41 -23.64
CA ASN A 303 -3.26 7.87 -23.81
C ASN A 303 -3.64 8.49 -22.44
N LEU A 304 -2.76 9.35 -21.93
CA LEU A 304 -2.90 10.34 -20.84
C LEU A 304 -4.13 10.23 -19.91
N ASP A 305 -3.93 9.82 -18.64
CA ASP A 305 -4.26 10.63 -17.43
C ASP A 305 -4.14 9.89 -16.08
N GLU A 306 -3.83 8.60 -16.02
CA GLU A 306 -3.72 7.86 -14.74
C GLU A 306 -2.30 7.39 -14.37
N LEU A 307 -1.28 8.19 -14.67
CA LEU A 307 0.08 7.93 -14.18
C LEU A 307 0.25 8.37 -12.71
N LYS A 308 -0.47 7.71 -11.79
CA LYS A 308 -0.33 7.88 -10.33
C LYS A 308 0.44 6.77 -9.62
N GLY A 309 1.08 5.85 -10.34
CA GLY A 309 1.87 4.79 -9.73
C GLY A 309 3.37 5.00 -9.90
N TYR A 310 4.02 5.65 -8.93
CA TYR A 310 5.48 5.67 -8.72
C TYR A 310 6.15 4.30 -9.04
N ILE A 311 5.45 3.22 -8.71
CA ILE A 311 5.79 1.82 -8.97
C ILE A 311 6.09 1.50 -10.45
N THR A 312 5.37 2.08 -11.41
CA THR A 312 5.60 1.72 -12.82
C THR A 312 6.86 2.38 -13.36
N ALA A 313 7.09 3.65 -13.02
CA ALA A 313 8.34 4.33 -13.36
C ALA A 313 9.55 3.62 -12.73
N GLU A 314 9.45 3.19 -11.47
CA GLU A 314 10.49 2.38 -10.80
C GLU A 314 10.74 1.03 -11.49
N ILE A 315 9.68 0.31 -11.90
CA ILE A 315 9.81 -0.96 -12.62
C ILE A 315 10.47 -0.76 -13.98
N TYR A 316 10.11 0.29 -14.73
CA TYR A 316 10.77 0.63 -15.98
C TYR A 316 12.25 0.93 -15.75
N THR A 317 12.57 1.82 -14.80
CA THR A 317 13.95 2.15 -14.42
C THR A 317 14.76 0.90 -14.06
N LEU A 318 14.22 0.05 -13.18
CA LEU A 318 14.87 -1.21 -12.76
C LEU A 318 15.11 -2.14 -13.96
N THR A 319 14.13 -2.26 -14.86
CA THR A 319 14.26 -3.09 -16.07
C THR A 319 15.38 -2.59 -16.98
N PHE A 320 15.49 -1.28 -17.19
CA PHE A 320 16.55 -0.67 -18.00
C PHE A 320 17.93 -0.82 -17.37
N LEU A 321 18.06 -0.59 -16.05
CA LEU A 321 19.31 -0.79 -15.33
C LEU A 321 19.75 -2.26 -15.35
N ILE A 322 18.83 -3.20 -15.10
CA ILE A 322 19.10 -4.64 -15.17
C ILE A 322 19.50 -5.05 -16.59
N SER A 323 18.84 -4.52 -17.62
CA SER A 323 19.22 -4.75 -19.03
C SER A 323 20.66 -4.32 -19.32
N GLY A 324 21.06 -3.18 -18.78
CA GLY A 324 22.43 -2.69 -18.87
C GLY A 324 23.46 -3.62 -18.24
N ILE A 325 23.17 -4.14 -17.04
CA ILE A 325 24.04 -5.06 -16.32
C ILE A 325 24.11 -6.43 -17.04
N CYS A 326 22.98 -6.94 -17.53
CA CYS A 326 22.92 -8.21 -18.26
C CYS A 326 23.80 -8.22 -19.52
N ASN A 327 23.92 -7.08 -20.20
CA ASN A 327 24.68 -6.95 -21.44
C ASN A 327 26.15 -6.50 -21.22
N ARG A 328 26.58 -6.29 -19.97
CA ARG A 328 27.92 -5.75 -19.65
C ARG A 328 29.08 -6.66 -20.07
N GLY A 329 28.87 -7.97 -20.13
CA GLY A 329 29.89 -8.95 -20.55
C GLY A 329 30.17 -8.95 -22.05
N ASP A 330 29.34 -8.30 -22.85
CA ASP A 330 29.43 -8.25 -24.30
C ASP A 330 30.04 -6.89 -24.72
N THR A 331 31.37 -6.78 -24.66
CA THR A 331 32.12 -5.52 -24.90
C THR A 331 31.97 -4.96 -26.32
N ALA A 332 31.37 -5.71 -27.24
CA ALA A 332 31.02 -5.28 -28.59
C ALA A 332 29.64 -4.58 -28.67
N ASN A 333 28.85 -4.59 -27.59
CA ASN A 333 27.43 -4.27 -27.64
C ASN A 333 27.11 -2.90 -27.02
N VAL A 334 26.92 -1.89 -27.88
CA VAL A 334 26.53 -0.50 -27.51
C VAL A 334 25.24 -0.48 -26.67
N ARG A 335 24.43 -1.55 -26.73
CA ARG A 335 23.19 -1.73 -25.97
C ARG A 335 23.36 -1.60 -24.46
N ALA A 336 24.45 -2.13 -23.87
CA ALA A 336 24.65 -2.03 -22.42
C ALA A 336 24.75 -0.56 -21.95
N SER A 337 25.48 0.26 -22.72
CA SER A 337 25.59 1.70 -22.46
C SER A 337 24.26 2.41 -22.65
N ILE A 338 23.52 2.11 -23.72
CA ILE A 338 22.22 2.74 -24.01
C ILE A 338 21.22 2.43 -22.89
N PHE A 339 21.10 1.17 -22.46
CA PHE A 339 20.16 0.79 -21.42
C PHE A 339 20.52 1.38 -20.05
N LEU A 340 21.82 1.45 -19.70
CA LEU A 340 22.27 2.14 -18.48
C LEU A 340 21.96 3.64 -18.54
N THR A 341 22.26 4.29 -19.67
CA THR A 341 22.02 5.73 -19.84
C THR A 341 20.54 6.07 -19.79
N GLU A 342 19.67 5.31 -20.46
CA GLU A 342 18.23 5.53 -20.40
C GLU A 342 17.64 5.19 -19.02
N GLY A 343 18.12 4.14 -18.35
CA GLY A 343 17.73 3.83 -16.98
C GLY A 343 18.09 4.96 -16.01
N LEU A 344 19.27 5.57 -16.15
CA LEU A 344 19.70 6.71 -15.32
C LEU A 344 18.92 7.99 -15.62
N LYS A 345 18.56 8.26 -16.87
CA LYS A 345 17.74 9.43 -17.26
C LYS A 345 16.33 9.42 -16.68
N ILE A 346 15.79 8.25 -16.33
CA ILE A 346 14.46 8.13 -15.70
C ILE A 346 14.55 8.35 -14.18
N VAL A 347 15.76 8.23 -13.59
CA VAL A 347 16.03 8.45 -12.15
C VAL A 347 16.31 9.91 -11.83
N GLU A 348 16.92 10.64 -12.77
CA GLU A 348 17.13 12.10 -12.71
C GLU A 348 15.84 12.88 -13.00
#